data_AF-A0A0D4DCS0-F1
#
_entry.id   AF-A0A0D4DCS0-F1
#
_cell.length_a   1.000
_cell.length_b   1.000
_cell.length_c   1.000
_cell.angle_alpha   90.00
_cell.angle_beta   90.00
_cell.angle_gamma   90.00
#
_symmetry.space_group_name_H-M   'P 1'
#
loop_
_entity.id
_entity.type
_entity.pdbx_description
1 polymer ?
#
loop_
_entity_poly.entity_id
_entity_poly.type
_entity_poly.pdbx_seq_one_letter_code
_entity_poly.pdbx_strand_id
1 'polypeptide(L)'
;MAPDADSSEIIAHTTTDQDAGDASQVEPLLNQIDGRIGQFTADGAYDGKPTNNAVTDHSAAAVIGADAIEPAGDQSPGQRDQHIAAISRDGRMKWQVSTGYGKRSLVETTMGRYKSTIGRRLRARSFHAQQTEVVIGCAALNRMLACARPKSIRRNGPTT
;
A
#
# COMPACT_ATOMS: atom_id res chain seq x y z
N MET A 1 -4.37 -3.99 4.04
CA MET A 1 -5.03 -2.68 4.19
C MET A 1 -4.45 -1.73 3.15
N ALA A 2 -5.28 -0.88 2.54
CA ALA A 2 -4.87 0.18 1.63
C ALA A 2 -5.32 1.53 2.20
N PRO A 3 -4.38 2.37 2.68
CA PRO A 3 -4.65 3.75 2.99
C PRO A 3 -4.57 4.63 1.73
N ASP A 4 -5.42 5.64 1.66
CA ASP A 4 -5.30 6.73 0.69
C ASP A 4 -4.04 7.57 1.01
N ALA A 5 -3.30 7.93 -0.03
CA ALA A 5 -1.97 8.53 0.13
C ALA A 5 -2.01 9.98 0.64
N ASP A 6 -3.12 10.69 0.45
CA ASP A 6 -3.24 12.12 0.77
C ASP A 6 -3.94 12.33 2.13
N SER A 7 -5.02 11.59 2.36
CA SER A 7 -5.78 11.64 3.61
C SER A 7 -5.21 10.75 4.71
N SER A 8 -4.47 9.68 4.37
CA SER A 8 -4.10 8.59 5.29
C SER A 8 -5.29 7.80 5.84
N GLU A 9 -6.47 7.94 5.21
CA GLU A 9 -7.66 7.16 5.55
C GLU A 9 -7.53 5.73 5.01
N ILE A 10 -7.91 4.72 5.80
CA ILE A 10 -8.00 3.34 5.30
C ILE A 10 -9.24 3.24 4.43
N ILE A 11 -9.04 3.10 3.11
CA ILE A 11 -10.12 3.04 2.12
C ILE A 11 -10.47 1.60 1.71
N ALA A 12 -9.56 0.66 1.92
CA ALA A 12 -9.83 -0.76 1.69
C ALA A 12 -9.04 -1.65 2.66
N HIS A 13 -9.56 -2.84 2.95
CA HIS A 13 -8.88 -3.82 3.79
C HIS A 13 -9.34 -5.24 3.48
N THR A 14 -8.42 -6.18 3.60
CA THR A 14 -8.72 -7.61 3.46
C THR A 14 -7.95 -8.35 4.55
N THR A 15 -8.50 -9.48 4.98
CA THR A 15 -7.83 -10.41 5.90
C THR A 15 -7.58 -11.67 5.12
N THR A 16 -6.33 -12.13 5.11
CA THR A 16 -5.94 -13.41 4.54
C THR A 16 -6.04 -14.51 5.59
N ASP A 17 -6.43 -15.70 5.15
CA ASP A 17 -6.11 -16.92 5.88
C ASP A 17 -4.66 -17.36 5.57
N GLN A 18 -4.25 -18.49 6.12
CA GLN A 18 -2.89 -19.01 5.95
C GLN A 18 -2.60 -19.61 4.57
N ASP A 19 -3.63 -19.83 3.75
CA ASP A 19 -3.53 -20.50 2.45
C ASP A 19 -3.56 -19.50 1.28
N ALA A 20 -3.97 -18.26 1.53
CA ALA A 20 -4.00 -17.18 0.55
C ALA A 20 -2.69 -16.38 0.49
N GLY A 21 -2.07 -16.33 -0.68
CA GLY A 21 -0.93 -15.43 -0.93
C GLY A 21 -1.36 -13.97 -1.02
N ASP A 22 -0.56 -13.06 -0.49
CA ASP A 22 -0.86 -11.62 -0.44
C ASP A 22 -1.26 -11.00 -1.80
N ALA A 23 -0.59 -11.38 -2.89
CA ALA A 23 -0.90 -10.88 -4.23
C ALA A 23 -2.31 -11.28 -4.71
N SER A 24 -2.86 -12.41 -4.25
CA SER A 24 -4.23 -12.84 -4.60
C SER A 24 -5.31 -11.90 -4.03
N GLN A 25 -4.95 -11.07 -3.06
CA GLN A 25 -5.88 -10.19 -2.37
C GLN A 25 -5.98 -8.80 -2.99
N VAL A 26 -5.16 -8.51 -4.01
CA VAL A 26 -5.17 -7.20 -4.66
C VAL A 26 -6.53 -6.92 -5.31
N GLU A 27 -7.08 -7.87 -6.05
CA GLU A 27 -8.40 -7.71 -6.69
C GLU A 27 -9.53 -7.54 -5.64
N PRO A 28 -9.69 -8.41 -4.62
CA PRO A 28 -10.65 -8.19 -3.54
C PRO A 28 -10.49 -6.86 -2.80
N LEU A 29 -9.26 -6.35 -2.69
CA LEU A 29 -8.97 -5.08 -2.06
C LEU A 29 -9.39 -3.89 -2.95
N LEU A 30 -9.10 -3.98 -4.25
CA LEU A 30 -9.48 -2.94 -5.22
C LEU A 30 -11.00 -2.87 -5.40
N ASN A 31 -11.71 -4.00 -5.36
CA ASN A 31 -13.17 -4.06 -5.46
C ASN A 31 -13.91 -3.32 -4.33
N GLN A 32 -13.22 -2.93 -3.25
CA GLN A 32 -13.78 -2.10 -2.17
C GLN A 32 -13.68 -0.60 -2.45
N ILE A 33 -12.98 -0.21 -3.53
CA ILE A 33 -12.75 1.18 -3.90
C ILE A 33 -13.65 1.53 -5.08
N ASP A 34 -14.71 2.30 -4.84
CA ASP A 34 -15.69 2.65 -5.89
C ASP A 34 -15.09 3.53 -7.03
N GLY A 35 -13.96 4.21 -6.76
CA GLY A 35 -13.32 5.16 -7.67
C GLY A 35 -12.11 4.61 -8.40
N ARG A 36 -11.81 5.17 -9.57
CA ARG A 36 -10.54 4.89 -10.28
C ARG A 36 -9.37 5.41 -9.46
N ILE A 37 -8.31 4.61 -9.36
CA ILE A 37 -7.07 5.00 -8.68
C ILE A 37 -6.08 5.56 -9.70
N GLY A 38 -5.36 6.63 -9.33
CA GLY A 38 -4.31 7.20 -10.17
C GLY A 38 -2.96 6.48 -10.03
N GLN A 39 -2.70 5.91 -8.85
CA GLN A 39 -1.44 5.23 -8.55
C GLN A 39 -1.69 4.10 -7.54
N PHE A 40 -1.10 2.94 -7.80
CA PHE A 40 -0.99 1.83 -6.85
C PHE A 40 0.47 1.70 -6.42
N THR A 41 0.74 1.69 -5.11
CA THR A 41 2.09 1.51 -4.58
C THR A 41 2.08 0.38 -3.58
N ALA A 42 2.91 -0.63 -3.84
CA ALA A 42 3.03 -1.81 -3.01
C ALA A 42 4.49 -2.26 -2.94
N ASP A 43 4.77 -3.19 -2.04
CA ASP A 43 6.10 -3.80 -1.97
C ASP A 43 6.33 -4.80 -3.12
N GLY A 44 7.57 -5.27 -3.25
CA GLY A 44 7.96 -6.18 -4.33
C GLY A 44 7.25 -7.53 -4.32
N ALA A 45 6.63 -7.97 -3.21
CA ALA A 45 5.84 -9.20 -3.19
C ALA A 45 4.57 -9.08 -4.07
N TYR A 46 4.16 -7.85 -4.39
CA TYR A 46 3.07 -7.54 -5.28
C TYR A 46 3.54 -7.24 -6.72
N ASP A 47 4.84 -7.30 -7.03
CA ASP A 47 5.37 -7.06 -8.38
C ASP A 47 5.22 -8.30 -9.27
N GLY A 48 3.98 -8.59 -9.67
CA GLY A 48 3.64 -9.75 -10.50
C GLY A 48 2.51 -9.48 -11.48
N LYS A 49 2.42 -10.31 -12.53
CA LYS A 49 1.36 -10.26 -13.55
C LYS A 49 -0.05 -10.24 -12.94
N PRO A 50 -0.39 -11.05 -11.92
CA PRO A 50 -1.73 -11.02 -11.31
C PRO A 50 -2.08 -9.63 -10.74
N THR A 51 -1.16 -9.00 -10.01
CA THR A 51 -1.33 -7.64 -9.47
C THR A 51 -1.50 -6.62 -10.60
N ASN A 52 -0.64 -6.68 -11.63
CA ASN A 52 -0.69 -5.73 -12.74
C ASN A 52 -2.02 -5.81 -13.50
N ASN A 53 -2.52 -7.02 -13.74
CA ASN A 53 -3.82 -7.23 -14.37
C ASN A 53 -4.95 -6.70 -13.48
N ALA A 54 -4.99 -7.07 -12.19
CA ALA A 54 -6.02 -6.61 -11.27
C ALA A 54 -6.07 -5.07 -11.16
N VAL A 55 -4.92 -4.41 -11.11
CA VAL A 55 -4.84 -2.93 -11.09
C VAL A 55 -5.31 -2.34 -12.42
N THR A 56 -4.92 -2.92 -13.55
CA THR A 56 -5.31 -2.44 -14.89
C THR A 56 -6.80 -2.63 -15.14
N ASP A 57 -7.37 -3.77 -14.75
CA ASP A 57 -8.79 -4.08 -14.89
C ASP A 57 -9.63 -3.11 -14.05
N HIS A 58 -9.23 -2.89 -12.80
CA HIS A 58 -9.88 -1.92 -11.91
C HIS A 58 -9.63 -0.47 -12.34
N SER A 59 -8.47 -0.14 -12.90
CA SER A 59 -8.05 1.23 -13.23
C SER A 59 -6.99 1.24 -14.33
N ALA A 60 -7.43 1.24 -15.60
CA ALA A 60 -6.55 1.10 -16.77
C ALA A 60 -5.44 2.16 -16.89
N ALA A 61 -5.64 3.34 -16.31
CA ALA A 61 -4.66 4.44 -16.31
C ALA A 61 -3.78 4.50 -15.05
N ALA A 62 -3.94 3.55 -14.11
CA ALA A 62 -3.21 3.57 -12.85
C ALA A 62 -1.72 3.30 -13.06
N VAL A 63 -0.88 4.12 -12.41
CA VAL A 63 0.56 3.91 -12.37
C VAL A 63 0.90 2.91 -11.26
N ILE A 64 1.61 1.83 -11.58
CA ILE A 64 2.05 0.84 -10.58
C ILE A 64 3.48 1.17 -10.14
N GLY A 65 3.66 1.57 -8.89
CA GLY A 65 4.95 1.81 -8.26
C GLY A 65 5.34 0.65 -7.35
N ALA A 66 6.00 -0.38 -7.91
CA ALA A 66 6.50 -1.52 -7.15
C ALA A 66 8.03 -1.50 -6.99
N ASP A 67 8.54 -2.17 -5.95
CA ASP A 67 9.99 -2.32 -5.72
C ASP A 67 10.60 -3.19 -6.83
N ALA A 68 11.45 -2.62 -7.67
CA ALA A 68 12.24 -3.36 -8.63
C ALA A 68 13.38 -4.10 -7.90
N ILE A 69 13.15 -5.36 -7.51
CA ILE A 69 14.20 -6.25 -7.01
C ILE A 69 14.30 -7.46 -7.96
N GLU A 70 15.36 -7.47 -8.78
CA GLU A 70 15.97 -8.58 -9.57
C GLU A 70 15.07 -9.41 -10.53
N PRO A 71 15.60 -10.00 -11.61
CA PRO A 71 14.83 -10.34 -12.80
C PRO A 71 14.08 -11.67 -12.68
N ALA A 72 12.82 -11.69 -13.13
CA ALA A 72 12.12 -12.92 -13.46
C ALA A 72 11.50 -12.80 -14.86
N GLY A 73 12.29 -13.14 -15.88
CA GLY A 73 11.78 -13.60 -17.17
C GLY A 73 11.73 -12.56 -18.31
N ASP A 74 12.03 -13.10 -19.49
CA ASP A 74 12.07 -12.50 -20.83
C ASP A 74 10.72 -11.93 -21.27
N GLN A 75 10.48 -10.63 -21.05
CA GLN A 75 9.32 -9.90 -21.57
C GLN A 75 9.76 -8.50 -22.04
N SER A 76 9.01 -7.92 -22.99
CA SER A 76 9.30 -6.61 -23.60
C SER A 76 9.47 -5.46 -22.58
N PRO A 77 10.22 -4.39 -22.91
CA PRO A 77 10.58 -3.32 -21.98
C PRO A 77 9.35 -2.73 -21.29
N GLY A 78 9.13 -3.13 -20.05
CA GLY A 78 7.94 -2.74 -19.29
C GLY A 78 8.18 -1.47 -18.46
N GLN A 79 7.14 -1.05 -17.73
CA GLN A 79 7.27 -0.05 -16.67
C GLN A 79 8.40 -0.42 -15.70
N ARG A 80 8.53 -1.71 -15.36
CA ARG A 80 9.59 -2.24 -14.50
C ARG A 80 11.01 -1.95 -15.00
N ASP A 81 11.28 -2.19 -16.28
CA ASP A 81 12.62 -1.94 -16.85
C ASP A 81 12.96 -0.45 -16.86
N GLN A 82 11.96 0.41 -17.02
CA GLN A 82 12.12 1.86 -16.88
C GLN A 82 12.45 2.25 -15.43
N HIS A 83 11.82 1.63 -14.42
CA HIS A 83 12.18 1.86 -13.02
C HIS A 83 13.61 1.38 -12.72
N ILE A 84 14.02 0.20 -13.23
CA ILE A 84 15.40 -0.31 -13.06
C ILE A 84 16.40 0.65 -13.71
N ALA A 85 16.19 1.03 -14.97
CA ALA A 85 17.06 1.96 -15.67
C ALA A 85 17.16 3.33 -14.96
N ALA A 86 16.04 3.84 -14.43
CA ALA A 86 16.03 5.06 -13.65
C ALA A 86 16.79 4.94 -12.33
N ILE A 87 16.68 3.82 -11.62
CA ILE A 87 17.47 3.57 -10.39
C ILE A 87 18.96 3.51 -10.73
N SER A 88 19.35 2.80 -11.79
CA SER A 88 20.76 2.68 -12.22
C SER A 88 21.34 4.03 -12.65
N ARG A 89 20.54 4.89 -13.30
CA ARG A 89 20.99 6.19 -13.83
C ARG A 89 21.02 7.28 -12.76
N ASP A 90 19.98 7.39 -11.95
CA ASP A 90 19.71 8.54 -11.07
C ASP A 90 19.92 8.23 -9.57
N GLY A 91 20.08 6.95 -9.23
CA GLY A 91 20.17 6.46 -7.85
C GLY A 91 18.80 6.27 -7.19
N ARG A 92 18.73 5.30 -6.27
CA ARG A 92 17.48 4.86 -5.61
C ARG A 92 16.75 6.00 -4.89
N MET A 93 17.46 6.86 -4.16
CA MET A 93 16.84 7.97 -3.44
C MET A 93 16.15 8.97 -4.37
N LYS A 94 16.81 9.35 -5.47
CA LYS A 94 16.27 10.31 -6.44
C LYS A 94 15.07 9.71 -7.17
N TRP A 95 15.15 8.43 -7.52
CA TRP A 95 14.04 7.65 -8.09
C TRP A 95 12.83 7.55 -7.14
N GLN A 96 13.05 7.30 -5.83
CA GLN A 96 11.95 7.22 -4.86
C GLN A 96 11.20 8.56 -4.73
N VAL A 97 11.94 9.68 -4.80
CA VAL A 97 11.34 11.02 -4.78
C VAL A 97 10.56 11.29 -6.06
N SER A 98 11.12 10.97 -7.24
CA SER A 98 10.47 11.26 -8.52
C SER A 98 9.25 10.38 -8.80
N THR A 99 9.20 9.16 -8.27
CA THR A 99 8.09 8.21 -8.46
C THR A 99 7.04 8.28 -7.35
N GLY A 100 7.30 9.04 -6.28
CA GLY A 100 6.42 9.08 -5.10
C GLY A 100 6.44 7.79 -4.27
N TYR A 101 7.38 6.87 -4.51
CA TYR A 101 7.50 5.59 -3.81
C TYR A 101 7.61 5.73 -2.28
N GLY A 102 8.08 6.88 -1.79
CA GLY A 102 8.10 7.20 -0.36
C GLY A 102 6.73 7.11 0.33
N LYS A 103 5.62 7.17 -0.44
CA LYS A 103 4.24 6.95 0.04
C LYS A 103 4.02 5.55 0.63
N ARG A 104 4.87 4.57 0.34
CA ARG A 104 4.83 3.23 0.97
C ARG A 104 4.92 3.29 2.50
N SER A 105 5.69 4.24 3.03
CA SER A 105 5.81 4.45 4.49
C SER A 105 4.46 4.76 5.17
N LEU A 106 3.45 5.20 4.41
CA LEU A 106 2.09 5.45 4.92
C LEU A 106 1.39 4.15 5.30
N VAL A 107 1.55 3.08 4.52
CA VAL A 107 0.98 1.77 4.83
C VAL A 107 1.59 1.23 6.12
N GLU A 108 2.91 1.31 6.24
CA GLU A 108 3.64 0.87 7.44
C GLU A 108 3.22 1.68 8.68
N THR A 109 3.12 3.01 8.53
CA THR A 109 2.66 3.90 9.60
C THR A 109 1.22 3.59 10.01
N THR A 110 0.33 3.36 9.04
CA THR A 110 -1.08 3.01 9.28
C THR A 110 -1.18 1.67 10.01
N MET A 111 -0.41 0.67 9.59
CA MET A 111 -0.36 -0.64 10.26
C MET A 111 0.24 -0.55 11.66
N GLY A 112 1.25 0.30 11.85
CA GLY A 112 1.82 0.60 13.17
C GLY A 112 0.78 1.21 14.12
N ARG A 113 0.02 2.21 13.66
CA ARG A 113 -1.09 2.82 14.40
C ARG A 113 -2.17 1.80 14.73
N TYR A 114 -2.59 0.99 13.76
CA TYR A 114 -3.58 -0.07 13.98
C TYR A 114 -3.12 -1.03 15.10
N LYS A 115 -1.88 -1.53 15.01
CA LYS A 115 -1.30 -2.45 16.00
C LYS A 115 -1.16 -1.82 17.39
N SER A 116 -0.86 -0.53 17.45
CA SER A 116 -0.70 0.21 18.71
C SER A 116 -2.03 0.54 19.39
N THR A 117 -3.07 0.83 18.60
CA THR A 117 -4.36 1.31 19.11
C THR A 117 -5.35 0.17 19.32
N ILE A 118 -5.49 -0.72 18.33
CA ILE A 118 -6.46 -1.83 18.36
C ILE A 118 -5.82 -3.06 19.01
N GLY A 119 -4.59 -3.38 18.59
CA GLY A 119 -3.81 -4.46 19.17
C GLY A 119 -2.98 -5.21 18.12
N ARG A 120 -1.95 -5.91 18.59
CA ARG A 120 -1.01 -6.66 17.73
C ARG A 120 -1.57 -8.00 17.23
N ARG A 121 -2.69 -8.47 17.78
CA ARG A 121 -3.33 -9.76 17.49
C ARG A 121 -4.83 -9.58 17.44
N LEU A 122 -5.47 -10.35 16.56
CA LEU A 122 -6.92 -10.49 16.53
C LEU A 122 -7.36 -11.36 17.71
N ARG A 123 -8.47 -10.98 18.35
CA ARG A 123 -9.02 -11.66 19.54
C ARG A 123 -10.11 -12.66 19.16
N ALA A 124 -10.79 -12.43 18.04
CA ALA A 124 -11.79 -13.34 17.51
C ALA A 124 -11.16 -14.69 17.12
N ARG A 125 -11.91 -15.78 17.38
CA ARG A 125 -11.45 -17.15 17.13
C ARG A 125 -11.85 -17.70 15.77
N SER A 126 -12.94 -17.22 15.18
CA SER A 126 -13.37 -17.60 13.83
C SER A 126 -12.92 -16.55 12.82
N PHE A 127 -12.58 -17.00 11.61
CA PHE A 127 -12.11 -16.11 10.54
C PHE A 127 -13.11 -15.01 10.18
N HIS A 128 -14.40 -15.34 10.10
CA HIS A 128 -15.44 -14.33 9.87
C HIS A 128 -15.47 -13.26 10.99
N ALA A 129 -15.37 -13.66 12.26
CA ALA A 129 -15.34 -12.71 13.36
C ALA A 129 -14.02 -11.90 13.38
N GLN A 130 -12.91 -12.47 12.90
CA GLN A 130 -11.65 -11.75 12.69
C GLN A 130 -11.79 -10.69 11.59
N GLN A 131 -12.45 -11.00 10.48
CA GLN A 131 -12.77 -10.02 9.44
C GLN A 131 -13.61 -8.87 10.01
N THR A 132 -14.67 -9.16 10.78
CA THR A 132 -15.46 -8.13 11.46
C THR A 132 -14.62 -7.30 12.43
N GLU A 133 -13.72 -7.93 13.20
CA GLU A 133 -12.82 -7.22 14.11
C GLU A 133 -11.92 -6.23 13.35
N VAL A 134 -11.38 -6.63 12.19
CA VAL A 134 -10.59 -5.76 11.33
C VAL A 134 -11.41 -4.60 10.78
N VAL A 135 -12.63 -4.86 10.28
CA VAL A 135 -13.55 -3.82 9.77
C VAL A 135 -13.79 -2.75 10.84
N ILE A 136 -14.13 -3.18 12.06
CA ILE A 136 -14.38 -2.27 13.20
C ILE A 136 -13.11 -1.51 13.57
N GLY A 137 -11.95 -2.17 13.60
CA GLY A 137 -10.66 -1.54 13.89
C GLY A 137 -10.27 -0.47 12.87
N CYS A 138 -10.48 -0.74 11.57
CA CYS A 138 -10.29 0.23 10.49
C CYS A 138 -11.19 1.47 10.70
N ALA A 139 -12.48 1.23 10.91
CA ALA A 139 -13.47 2.29 11.09
C ALA A 139 -13.16 3.15 12.33
N ALA A 140 -12.77 2.53 13.43
CA ALA A 140 -12.36 3.24 14.64
C ALA A 140 -11.13 4.12 14.38
N LEU A 141 -10.12 3.61 13.66
CA LEU A 141 -8.92 4.37 13.35
C LEU A 141 -9.19 5.54 12.41
N ASN A 142 -10.03 5.36 11.38
CA ASN A 142 -10.46 6.44 10.49
C ASN A 142 -11.23 7.52 11.29
N ARG A 143 -12.12 7.12 12.20
CA ARG A 143 -12.85 8.07 13.05
C ARG A 143 -11.91 8.87 13.97
N MET A 144 -10.89 8.22 14.55
CA MET A 144 -9.87 8.93 15.32
C MET A 144 -9.07 9.91 14.46
N LEU A 145 -8.73 9.53 13.23
CA LEU A 145 -8.03 10.40 12.28
C LEU A 145 -8.87 11.64 11.94
N ALA A 146 -10.17 11.47 11.70
CA ALA A 146 -11.08 12.58 11.42
C ALA A 146 -11.21 13.56 12.60
N CYS A 147 -11.23 13.05 13.84
CA CYS A 147 -11.40 13.88 15.03
C CYS A 147 -10.11 14.54 15.54
N ALA A 148 -8.95 13.91 15.35
CA ALA A 148 -7.74 14.28 16.08
C ALA A 148 -6.45 14.12 15.24
N ARG A 149 -6.48 14.41 13.93
CA ARG A 149 -5.30 14.30 13.05
C ARG A 149 -4.12 15.11 13.60
N PRO A 150 -3.02 14.45 14.03
CA PRO A 150 -1.84 15.17 14.50
C PRO A 150 -1.18 15.93 13.34
N LYS A 151 -0.81 17.20 13.55
CA LYS A 151 -0.01 17.96 12.58
C LYS A 151 1.47 17.63 12.80
N SER A 152 2.04 16.76 11.95
CA SER A 152 3.47 16.50 11.96
C SER A 152 4.21 17.67 11.32
N ILE A 153 5.09 18.33 12.08
CA ILE A 153 6.00 19.34 11.56
C ILE A 153 7.41 18.75 11.47
N ARG A 154 8.04 18.86 10.31
CA ARG A 154 9.47 18.54 10.18
C ARG A 154 10.24 19.67 10.84
N ARG A 155 10.96 19.36 11.91
CA ARG A 155 11.83 20.33 12.56
C ARG A 155 13.10 20.45 11.72
N ASN A 156 13.24 21.53 10.97
CA ASN A 156 14.50 21.85 10.29
C ASN A 156 15.52 22.21 11.37
N GLY A 157 16.54 21.38 11.56
CA GLY A 157 17.66 21.72 12.44
C GLY A 157 18.47 22.89 11.86
N PRO A 158 19.17 23.67 12.70
CA PRO A 158 20.02 24.75 12.21
C PRO A 158 21.09 24.16 11.27
N THR A 159 21.24 24.78 10.11
CA THR A 159 22.35 24.53 9.20
C THR A 159 23.60 25.11 9.86
N THR A 160 24.37 24.26 10.55
CA THR A 160 25.75 24.57 10.95
C THR A 160 26.71 24.25 9.82
#